data_AF-A0A7K0ZAI6-F1
#
_entry.id   AF-A0A7K0ZAI6-F1
#
_cell.length_a   1.000
_cell.length_b   1.000
_cell.length_c   1.000
_cell.angle_alpha   90.00
_cell.angle_beta   90.00
_cell.angle_gamma   90.00
#
_symmetry.space_group_name_H-M   'P 1'
#
loop_
_entity.id
_entity.type
_entity.pdbx_description
1 polymer ?
#
loop_
_entity_poly.entity_id
_entity_poly.type
_entity_poly.pdbx_seq_one_letter_code
_entity_poly.pdbx_strand_id
1 'polypeptide(L)'
;MTTYAQREAEQAATPAPTSKGRHFVRFITSTDHKTIGYLYLMTTFAWFLIGGVLALLLRAELTRPGMQFLSNEQYNQIFTMHGTIMLLMFATPLFVGFANVIMPLQIGAADVAFPRLNMLSYWIYLFGGIMAFAGFLAPGGAASFGWTAYAPLSNSQYSPGIGGDLWIVGLAIGGIGTILG
;
A
#
# COMPACT_ATOMS: atom_id res chain seq x y z
N MET A 1 54.88 -14.19 24.46
CA MET A 1 53.72 -14.99 24.88
C MET A 1 52.46 -14.21 24.51
N THR A 2 51.98 -14.38 23.28
CA THR A 2 50.75 -13.73 22.80
C THR A 2 49.59 -14.65 23.11
N THR A 3 48.83 -14.33 24.16
CA THR A 3 47.57 -15.02 24.48
C THR A 3 46.56 -14.71 23.40
N TYR A 4 46.38 -15.62 22.45
CA TYR A 4 45.23 -15.60 21.56
C TYR A 4 44.02 -16.04 22.38
N ALA A 5 43.08 -15.13 22.62
CA ALA A 5 41.78 -15.49 23.17
C ALA A 5 41.12 -16.47 22.20
N GLN A 6 40.98 -17.72 22.62
CA GLN A 6 40.31 -18.77 21.86
C GLN A 6 38.86 -18.32 21.69
N ARG A 7 38.45 -18.02 20.46
CA ARG A 7 37.06 -17.65 20.15
C ARG A 7 36.20 -18.84 20.56
N GLU A 8 35.38 -18.68 21.59
CA GLU A 8 34.40 -19.70 21.97
C GLU A 8 33.61 -20.05 20.71
N ALA A 9 33.62 -21.33 20.35
CA ALA A 9 32.78 -21.84 19.29
C ALA A 9 31.34 -21.62 19.75
N GLU A 10 30.75 -20.52 19.31
CA GLU A 10 29.34 -20.21 19.52
C GLU A 10 28.55 -21.40 18.98
N GLN A 11 28.10 -22.28 19.88
CA GLN A 11 27.25 -23.40 19.54
C GLN A 11 26.00 -22.77 18.95
N ALA A 12 25.90 -22.78 17.61
CA ALA A 12 24.73 -22.32 16.90
C ALA A 12 23.56 -23.18 17.37
N ALA A 13 22.76 -22.64 18.29
CA ALA A 13 21.57 -23.29 18.79
C ALA A 13 20.69 -23.64 17.58
N THR A 14 20.41 -24.94 17.39
CA THR A 14 19.54 -25.40 16.32
C THR A 14 18.20 -24.68 16.45
N PRO A 15 17.76 -23.90 15.43
CA PRO A 15 16.54 -23.13 15.54
C PRO A 15 15.37 -24.07 15.82
N ALA A 16 14.66 -23.83 16.92
CA ALA A 16 13.51 -24.64 17.31
C ALA A 16 12.50 -24.73 16.15
N PRO A 17 11.86 -25.89 15.92
CA PRO A 17 10.91 -26.07 14.83
C PRO A 17 9.75 -25.08 15.00
N THR A 18 9.74 -24.06 14.13
CA THR A 18 8.72 -23.03 14.11
C THR A 18 7.51 -23.50 13.32
N SER A 19 6.35 -23.58 13.98
CA SER A 19 5.06 -23.82 13.32
C SER A 19 4.71 -22.68 12.35
N LYS A 20 4.10 -23.01 11.21
CA LYS A 20 3.62 -22.04 10.21
C LYS A 20 2.74 -20.93 10.84
N GLY A 21 1.94 -21.28 11.85
CA GLY A 21 1.09 -20.31 12.56
C GLY A 21 1.88 -19.29 13.38
N ARG A 22 2.99 -19.71 14.02
CA ARG A 22 3.85 -18.81 14.79
C ARG A 22 4.56 -17.80 13.88
N HIS A 23 4.94 -18.22 12.68
CA HIS A 23 5.51 -17.33 11.67
C HIS A 23 4.51 -16.28 11.19
N PHE A 24 3.28 -16.69 10.91
CA PHE A 24 2.22 -15.75 10.52
C PHE A 24 1.98 -14.69 11.60
N VAL A 25 1.80 -15.12 12.86
CA VAL A 25 1.62 -14.18 13.98
C VAL A 25 2.81 -13.23 14.11
N ARG A 26 4.03 -13.77 14.07
CA ARG A 26 5.26 -12.95 14.12
C ARG A 26 5.33 -11.93 12.98
N PHE A 27 4.83 -12.29 11.81
CA PHE A 27 4.84 -11.42 10.63
C PHE A 27 3.83 -10.27 10.75
N ILE A 28 2.62 -10.53 11.27
CA ILE A 28 1.57 -9.52 11.45
C ILE A 28 1.73 -8.66 12.70
N THR A 29 2.55 -9.07 13.68
CA THR A 29 2.82 -8.30 14.91
C THR A 29 4.28 -7.89 15.05
N SER A 30 5.05 -7.92 13.96
CA SER A 30 6.47 -7.56 13.98
C SER A 30 6.67 -6.08 14.29
N THR A 31 7.77 -5.76 14.96
CA THR A 31 8.26 -4.39 15.12
C THR A 31 9.54 -4.14 14.33
N ASP A 32 10.09 -5.17 13.68
CA ASP A 32 11.33 -5.06 12.92
C ASP A 32 11.11 -4.27 11.63
N HIS A 33 11.86 -3.17 11.45
CA HIS A 33 11.77 -2.29 10.30
C HIS A 33 11.95 -2.99 8.95
N LYS A 34 12.75 -4.07 8.87
CA LYS A 34 12.94 -4.83 7.62
C LYS A 34 11.68 -5.61 7.26
N THR A 35 11.10 -6.29 8.24
CA THR A 35 9.83 -7.02 8.06
C THR A 35 8.71 -6.08 7.63
N ILE A 36 8.60 -4.92 8.27
CA ILE A 36 7.62 -3.88 7.91
C ILE A 36 7.90 -3.32 6.52
N GLY A 37 9.17 -3.06 6.20
CA GLY A 37 9.58 -2.63 4.85
C GLY A 37 9.19 -3.64 3.77
N TYR A 38 9.39 -4.95 4.01
CA TYR A 38 8.96 -5.99 3.07
C TYR A 38 7.44 -6.06 2.92
N LEU A 39 6.68 -5.85 4.00
CA LEU A 39 5.23 -5.72 3.95
C LEU A 39 4.79 -4.58 3.02
N TYR A 40 5.40 -3.39 3.15
CA TYR A 40 5.16 -2.27 2.25
C TYR A 40 5.51 -2.62 0.79
N LEU A 41 6.69 -3.19 0.53
CA LEU A 41 7.14 -3.52 -0.82
C LEU A 41 6.23 -4.56 -1.50
N MET A 42 5.78 -5.59 -0.78
CA MET A 42 4.86 -6.58 -1.35
C MET A 42 3.48 -5.99 -1.62
N THR A 43 2.94 -5.20 -0.68
CA THR A 43 1.61 -4.59 -0.83
C THR A 43 1.60 -3.54 -1.94
N THR A 44 2.64 -2.71 -2.03
CA THR A 44 2.78 -1.72 -3.12
C THR A 44 2.93 -2.40 -4.47
N PHE A 45 3.67 -3.51 -4.55
CA PHE A 45 3.75 -4.30 -5.77
C PHE A 45 2.39 -4.92 -6.17
N ALA A 46 1.59 -5.39 -5.22
CA ALA A 46 0.22 -5.82 -5.49
C ALA A 46 -0.64 -4.68 -6.05
N TRP A 47 -0.56 -3.48 -5.46
CA TRP A 47 -1.23 -2.29 -5.99
C TRP A 47 -0.74 -1.89 -7.38
N PHE A 48 0.56 -2.01 -7.65
CA PHE A 48 1.12 -1.78 -8.98
C PHE A 48 0.51 -2.72 -10.03
N LEU A 49 0.37 -4.01 -9.71
CA LEU A 49 -0.27 -4.97 -10.61
C LEU A 49 -1.75 -4.62 -10.84
N ILE A 50 -2.49 -4.29 -9.78
CA ILE A 50 -3.90 -3.88 -9.87
C ILE A 50 -4.03 -2.63 -10.75
N GLY A 51 -3.30 -1.57 -10.45
CA GLY A 51 -3.33 -0.33 -11.24
C GLY A 51 -2.81 -0.53 -12.67
N GLY A 52 -1.87 -1.44 -12.88
CA GLY A 52 -1.38 -1.83 -14.21
C GLY A 52 -2.47 -2.49 -15.05
N VAL A 53 -3.25 -3.41 -14.47
CA VAL A 53 -4.42 -4.01 -15.13
C VAL A 53 -5.45 -2.94 -15.49
N LEU A 54 -5.75 -2.00 -14.58
CA LEU A 54 -6.66 -0.87 -14.87
C LEU A 54 -6.14 -0.02 -16.05
N ALA A 55 -4.84 0.26 -16.11
CA ALA A 55 -4.25 0.98 -17.24
C ALA A 55 -4.38 0.20 -18.56
N LEU A 56 -4.17 -1.11 -18.53
CA LEU A 56 -4.35 -1.94 -19.72
C LEU A 56 -5.80 -1.92 -20.21
N LEU A 57 -6.79 -1.91 -19.32
CA LEU A 57 -8.20 -1.75 -19.69
C LEU A 57 -8.47 -0.40 -20.36
N LEU A 58 -7.96 0.70 -19.79
CA LEU A 58 -8.09 2.04 -20.41
C LEU A 58 -7.44 2.08 -21.80
N ARG A 59 -6.24 1.52 -21.93
CA ARG A 59 -5.51 1.51 -23.20
C ARG A 59 -6.17 0.61 -24.23
N ALA A 60 -6.73 -0.52 -23.82
CA ALA A 60 -7.49 -1.40 -24.68
C ALA A 60 -8.75 -0.70 -25.23
N GLU A 61 -9.46 0.09 -24.41
CA GLU A 61 -10.65 0.84 -24.83
C GLU A 61 -10.30 1.89 -25.89
N LEU A 62 -9.17 2.58 -25.70
CA LEU A 62 -8.66 3.62 -26.61
C LEU A 62 -7.96 3.08 -27.88
N THR A 63 -7.91 1.78 -28.11
CA THR A 63 -7.25 1.21 -29.32
C THR A 63 -7.96 1.57 -30.62
N ARG A 64 -9.28 1.84 -30.55
CA ARG A 64 -10.10 2.25 -31.68
C ARG A 64 -11.03 3.38 -31.26
N PRO A 65 -11.44 4.26 -32.18
CA PRO A 65 -12.45 5.27 -31.87
C PRO A 65 -13.81 4.62 -31.54
N GLY A 66 -14.53 5.17 -30.56
CA GLY A 66 -15.83 4.66 -30.09
C GLY A 66 -15.73 4.04 -28.69
N MET A 67 -16.85 3.49 -28.19
CA MET A 67 -16.88 2.67 -26.97
C MET A 67 -17.02 1.19 -27.34
N GLN A 68 -16.10 0.37 -26.84
CA GLN A 68 -15.89 -1.01 -27.26
C GLN A 68 -16.41 -1.98 -26.20
N PHE A 69 -15.96 -1.84 -24.95
CA PHE A 69 -16.33 -2.76 -23.87
C PHE A 69 -16.59 -2.07 -22.53
N LEU A 70 -16.07 -0.86 -22.29
CA LEU A 70 -16.42 -0.06 -21.12
C LEU A 70 -17.61 0.87 -21.42
N SER A 71 -18.36 1.24 -20.38
CA SER A 71 -19.21 2.43 -20.42
C SER A 71 -18.41 3.69 -20.14
N ASN A 72 -18.92 4.86 -20.52
CA ASN A 72 -18.28 6.15 -20.20
C ASN A 72 -18.02 6.31 -18.69
N GLU A 73 -18.98 5.88 -17.87
CA GLU A 73 -18.86 5.93 -16.42
C GLU A 73 -17.78 4.97 -15.91
N GLN A 74 -17.75 3.73 -16.39
CA GLN A 74 -16.71 2.76 -16.01
C GLN A 74 -15.31 3.23 -16.41
N TYR A 75 -15.17 3.87 -17.57
CA TYR A 75 -13.90 4.46 -18.00
C TYR A 75 -13.42 5.53 -17.00
N ASN A 76 -14.31 6.43 -16.59
CA ASN A 76 -14.01 7.47 -15.62
C ASN A 76 -13.63 6.90 -14.24
N GLN A 77 -14.31 5.83 -13.81
CA GLN A 77 -14.00 5.14 -12.56
C GLN A 77 -12.62 4.48 -12.60
N ILE A 78 -12.33 3.74 -13.67
CA ILE A 78 -11.05 3.05 -13.86
C ILE A 78 -9.91 4.07 -13.94
N PHE A 79 -10.10 5.19 -14.66
CA PHE A 79 -9.10 6.27 -14.75
C PHE A 79 -8.79 6.89 -13.38
N THR A 80 -9.84 7.23 -12.62
CA THR A 80 -9.71 7.79 -11.28
C THR A 80 -8.95 6.84 -10.36
N MET A 81 -9.39 5.59 -10.29
CA MET A 81 -8.80 4.59 -9.42
C MET A 81 -7.39 4.20 -9.85
N HIS A 82 -7.09 4.11 -11.15
CA HIS A 82 -5.73 3.90 -11.64
C HIS A 82 -4.79 5.00 -11.14
N GLY A 83 -5.16 6.27 -11.33
CA GLY A 83 -4.36 7.41 -10.89
C GLY A 83 -4.14 7.42 -9.38
N THR A 84 -5.20 7.22 -8.60
CA THR A 84 -5.12 7.12 -7.14
C THR A 84 -4.22 5.98 -6.68
N ILE A 85 -4.39 4.77 -7.24
CA ILE A 85 -3.61 3.60 -6.87
C ILE A 85 -2.14 3.86 -7.17
N MET A 86 -1.80 4.36 -8.36
CA MET A 86 -0.42 4.57 -8.76
C MET A 86 0.28 5.65 -7.92
N LEU A 87 -0.39 6.76 -7.64
CA LEU A 87 0.21 7.87 -6.89
C LEU A 87 0.24 7.60 -5.38
N LEU A 88 -0.92 7.28 -4.79
CA LEU A 88 -1.10 7.32 -3.34
C LEU A 88 -0.98 5.95 -2.67
N MET A 89 -1.19 4.87 -3.41
CA MET A 89 -1.18 3.51 -2.86
C MET A 89 0.05 2.71 -3.29
N PHE A 90 0.66 3.06 -4.43
CA PHE A 90 1.90 2.47 -4.92
C PHE A 90 3.10 3.38 -4.66
N ALA A 91 3.19 4.55 -5.30
CA ALA A 91 4.42 5.34 -5.29
C ALA A 91 4.82 5.83 -3.90
N THR A 92 3.91 6.49 -3.17
CA THR A 92 4.21 7.00 -1.83
C THR A 92 4.61 5.89 -0.86
N PRO A 93 3.85 4.79 -0.70
CA PRO A 93 4.20 3.75 0.27
C PRO A 93 5.37 2.88 -0.20
N LEU A 94 5.70 2.85 -1.49
CA LEU A 94 6.90 2.19 -2.01
C LEU A 94 8.16 2.87 -1.45
N PHE A 95 8.20 4.20 -1.48
CA PHE A 95 9.31 4.95 -0.90
C PHE A 95 9.39 4.78 0.63
N VAL A 96 8.25 4.73 1.32
CA VAL A 96 8.19 4.39 2.76
C VAL A 96 8.74 2.98 3.01
N GLY A 97 8.44 2.01 2.15
CA GLY A 97 8.98 0.65 2.22
C GLY A 97 10.50 0.63 2.06
N PHE A 98 11.05 1.36 1.09
CA PHE A 98 12.50 1.49 0.94
C PHE A 98 13.15 2.19 2.13
N ALA A 99 12.57 3.27 2.63
CA ALA A 99 13.05 3.96 3.83
C ALA A 99 13.11 2.99 5.01
N ASN A 100 12.06 2.19 5.21
CA ASN A 100 12.02 1.17 6.24
C ASN A 100 13.15 0.15 6.12
N VAL A 101 13.42 -0.41 4.94
CA VAL A 101 14.46 -1.43 4.77
C VAL A 101 15.88 -0.84 4.86
N ILE A 102 16.10 0.31 4.23
CA ILE A 102 17.44 0.80 3.90
C ILE A 102 17.92 1.87 4.89
N MET A 103 17.06 2.82 5.29
CA MET A 103 17.50 4.02 6.02
C MET A 103 18.14 3.69 7.37
N PRO A 104 17.57 2.84 8.26
CA PRO A 104 18.22 2.49 9.53
C PRO A 104 19.62 1.87 9.33
N LEU A 105 19.79 1.07 8.27
CA LEU A 105 21.08 0.46 7.94
C LEU A 105 22.10 1.50 7.45
N GLN A 106 21.68 2.49 6.67
CA GLN A 106 22.56 3.56 6.18
C GLN A 106 23.09 4.46 7.30
N ILE A 107 22.27 4.74 8.32
CA ILE A 107 22.65 5.59 9.46
C ILE A 107 23.26 4.79 10.62
N GLY A 108 23.35 3.46 10.51
CA GLY A 108 23.86 2.58 11.56
C GLY A 108 22.93 2.47 12.79
N ALA A 109 21.65 2.78 12.64
CA ALA A 109 20.66 2.62 13.70
C ALA A 109 20.20 1.17 13.84
N ALA A 110 19.85 0.77 15.06
CA ALA A 110 19.35 -0.58 15.33
C ALA A 110 17.91 -0.79 14.80
N ASP A 111 17.08 0.25 14.85
CA ASP A 111 15.68 0.24 14.41
C ASP A 111 15.17 1.68 14.18
N VAL A 112 13.92 1.83 13.72
CA VAL A 112 13.24 3.14 13.62
C VAL A 112 12.91 3.73 15.00
N ALA A 113 12.68 5.04 15.06
CA ALA A 113 12.43 5.75 16.33
C ALA A 113 11.19 5.25 17.10
N PHE A 114 10.12 4.88 16.37
CA PHE A 114 8.87 4.38 16.96
C PHE A 114 8.41 3.06 16.30
N PRO A 115 8.98 1.89 16.67
CA PRO A 115 8.74 0.62 15.96
C PRO A 115 7.27 0.17 15.91
N ARG A 116 6.52 0.40 16.99
CA ARG A 116 5.08 0.04 17.04
C ARG A 116 4.22 0.98 16.21
N LEU A 117 4.56 2.27 16.19
CA LEU A 117 3.86 3.27 15.39
C LEU A 117 4.07 2.99 13.90
N ASN A 118 5.26 2.55 13.52
CA ASN A 118 5.57 2.13 12.16
C ASN A 118 4.72 0.93 11.70
N MET A 119 4.55 -0.10 12.56
CA MET A 119 3.64 -1.21 12.24
C MET A 119 2.17 -0.75 12.13
N LEU A 120 1.73 0.15 13.01
CA LEU A 120 0.39 0.74 12.94
C LEU A 120 0.20 1.53 11.64
N SER A 121 1.20 2.30 11.22
CA SER A 121 1.24 3.09 9.99
C SER A 121 1.01 2.20 8.76
N TYR A 122 1.65 1.03 8.73
CA TYR A 122 1.42 0.03 7.69
C TYR A 122 -0.02 -0.46 7.64
N TRP A 123 -0.60 -0.83 8.78
CA TRP A 123 -1.99 -1.34 8.82
C TRP A 123 -3.01 -0.28 8.41
N ILE A 124 -2.84 0.95 8.91
CA ILE A 124 -3.69 2.09 8.54
C ILE A 124 -3.63 2.32 7.02
N TYR A 125 -2.42 2.31 6.43
CA TYR A 125 -2.24 2.38 4.99
C TYR A 125 -2.96 1.25 4.24
N LEU A 126 -2.76 -0.01 4.65
CA LEU A 126 -3.36 -1.16 3.99
C LEU A 126 -4.89 -1.09 4.01
N PHE A 127 -5.49 -0.83 5.17
CA PHE A 127 -6.94 -0.76 5.31
C PHE A 127 -7.53 0.49 4.64
N GLY A 128 -6.84 1.63 4.67
CA GLY A 128 -7.23 2.83 3.92
C GLY A 128 -7.26 2.58 2.42
N GLY A 129 -6.23 1.92 1.89
CA GLY A 129 -6.16 1.52 0.49
C GLY A 129 -7.25 0.51 0.08
N ILE A 130 -7.48 -0.52 0.90
CA ILE A 130 -8.58 -1.49 0.67
C ILE A 130 -9.93 -0.78 0.66
N MET A 131 -10.16 0.17 1.57
CA MET A 131 -11.42 0.90 1.63
C MET A 131 -11.65 1.78 0.38
N ALA A 132 -10.62 2.49 -0.09
CA ALA A 132 -10.71 3.24 -1.34
C ALA A 132 -11.00 2.31 -2.53
N PHE A 133 -10.35 1.14 -2.58
CA PHE A 133 -10.58 0.15 -3.64
C PHE A 133 -11.96 -0.52 -3.55
N ALA A 134 -12.52 -0.66 -2.35
CA ALA A 134 -13.85 -1.24 -2.13
C ALA A 134 -14.98 -0.41 -2.78
N GLY A 135 -14.70 0.81 -3.24
CA GLY A 135 -15.61 1.59 -4.08
C GLY A 135 -16.11 0.82 -5.31
N PHE A 136 -15.30 -0.07 -5.91
CA PHE A 136 -15.74 -0.92 -7.02
C PHE A 136 -16.87 -1.91 -6.65
N LEU A 137 -17.03 -2.21 -5.36
CA LEU A 137 -18.09 -3.09 -4.85
C LEU A 137 -19.36 -2.31 -4.49
N ALA A 138 -19.31 -0.97 -4.48
CA ALA A 138 -20.45 -0.14 -4.14
C ALA A 138 -21.49 -0.10 -5.27
N PRO A 139 -22.79 0.05 -4.96
CA PRO A 139 -23.80 0.36 -5.96
C PRO A 139 -23.45 1.66 -6.69
N GLY A 140 -23.31 1.59 -8.01
CA GLY A 140 -22.85 2.72 -8.83
C GLY A 140 -21.35 2.77 -9.10
N GLY A 141 -20.56 1.90 -8.45
CA GLY A 141 -19.12 1.76 -8.70
C GLY A 141 -18.23 2.75 -7.93
N ALA A 142 -16.97 2.83 -8.34
CA ALA A 142 -15.94 3.62 -7.66
C ALA A 142 -16.06 5.13 -7.97
N ALA A 143 -15.16 5.95 -7.42
CA ALA A 143 -15.08 7.37 -7.73
C ALA A 143 -14.82 7.60 -9.23
N SER A 144 -15.56 8.51 -9.88
CA SER A 144 -15.46 8.80 -11.33
C SER A 144 -15.02 10.22 -11.69
N PHE A 145 -14.67 11.05 -10.71
CA PHE A 145 -14.36 12.48 -10.89
C PHE A 145 -12.87 12.80 -11.14
N GLY A 146 -12.03 11.78 -11.34
CA GLY A 146 -10.57 11.91 -11.50
C GLY A 146 -9.82 11.97 -10.17
N TRP A 147 -8.55 11.56 -10.17
CA TRP A 147 -7.72 11.54 -8.95
C TRP A 147 -7.45 12.94 -8.37
N THR A 148 -7.67 14.00 -9.16
CA THR A 148 -7.56 15.40 -8.73
C THR A 148 -8.72 15.86 -7.87
N ALA A 149 -9.87 15.17 -7.93
CA ALA A 149 -11.06 15.44 -7.12
C ALA A 149 -11.50 16.92 -7.12
N TYR A 150 -11.72 17.49 -8.31
CA TYR A 150 -12.19 18.87 -8.41
C TYR A 150 -13.57 19.05 -7.77
N ALA A 151 -13.67 19.97 -6.80
CA ALA A 151 -14.86 20.20 -5.97
C ALA A 151 -16.19 20.43 -6.73
N PRO A 152 -16.21 21.10 -7.90
CA PRO A 152 -17.44 21.24 -8.67
C PRO A 152 -18.02 19.91 -9.16
N LEU A 153 -17.20 18.86 -9.32
CA LEU A 153 -17.62 17.54 -9.79
C LEU A 153 -17.74 16.51 -8.65
N SER A 154 -16.90 16.60 -7.62
CA SER A 154 -16.83 15.66 -6.51
C SER A 154 -17.80 15.98 -5.35
N ASN A 155 -19.02 16.41 -5.66
CA ASN A 155 -20.04 16.74 -4.67
C ASN A 155 -21.28 15.86 -4.83
N SER A 156 -22.20 15.94 -3.86
CA SER A 156 -23.41 15.13 -3.81
C SER A 156 -24.40 15.37 -4.96
N GLN A 157 -24.26 16.46 -5.73
CA GLN A 157 -25.12 16.69 -6.89
C GLN A 157 -24.60 15.99 -8.14
N TYR A 158 -23.27 16.04 -8.39
CA TYR A 158 -22.69 15.48 -9.61
C TYR A 158 -22.09 14.09 -9.45
N SER A 159 -21.65 13.71 -8.24
CA SER A 159 -21.08 12.41 -7.92
C SER A 159 -21.71 11.84 -6.63
N PRO A 160 -23.03 11.54 -6.59
CA PRO A 160 -23.75 11.09 -5.38
C PRO A 160 -23.39 9.66 -4.92
N GLY A 161 -22.50 8.96 -5.62
CA GLY A 161 -22.17 7.56 -5.35
C GLY A 161 -21.30 7.37 -4.11
N ILE A 162 -21.59 6.32 -3.33
CA ILE A 162 -20.84 5.94 -2.11
C ILE A 162 -19.36 5.63 -2.44
N GLY A 163 -19.05 5.23 -3.69
CA GLY A 163 -17.67 5.00 -4.11
C GLY A 163 -16.76 6.22 -3.96
N GLY A 164 -17.31 7.43 -4.15
CA GLY A 164 -16.59 8.69 -3.89
C GLY A 164 -16.29 8.88 -2.40
N ASP A 165 -17.25 8.59 -1.52
CA ASP A 165 -17.07 8.72 -0.08
C ASP A 165 -16.05 7.71 0.47
N LEU A 166 -16.11 6.45 0.01
CA LEU A 166 -15.13 5.41 0.36
C LEU A 166 -13.71 5.80 -0.09
N TRP A 167 -13.60 6.44 -1.26
CA TRP A 167 -12.33 6.98 -1.74
C TRP A 167 -11.80 8.08 -0.83
N ILE A 168 -12.62 9.06 -0.44
CA ILE A 168 -12.22 10.17 0.45
C ILE A 168 -11.75 9.63 1.81
N VAL A 169 -12.57 8.79 2.45
CA VAL A 169 -12.25 8.26 3.78
C VAL A 169 -11.04 7.32 3.70
N GLY A 170 -10.95 6.49 2.67
CA GLY A 170 -9.83 5.58 2.46
C GLY A 170 -8.50 6.32 2.33
N LEU A 171 -8.48 7.42 1.57
CA LEU A 171 -7.30 8.27 1.44
C LEU A 171 -6.99 9.08 2.70
N ALA A 172 -7.99 9.54 3.44
CA ALA A 172 -7.76 10.21 4.72
C ALA A 172 -7.08 9.26 5.72
N ILE A 173 -7.57 8.02 5.84
CA ILE A 173 -6.97 7.00 6.68
C ILE A 173 -5.56 6.66 6.19
N GLY A 174 -5.38 6.35 4.90
CA GLY A 174 -4.06 6.03 4.34
C GLY A 174 -3.05 7.18 4.47
N GLY A 175 -3.53 8.43 4.37
CA GLY A 175 -2.73 9.63 4.58
C GLY A 175 -2.22 9.75 6.01
N ILE A 176 -3.07 9.47 7.02
CA ILE A 176 -2.63 9.39 8.42
C ILE A 176 -1.53 8.33 8.58
N GLY A 177 -1.70 7.16 7.96
CA GLY A 177 -0.67 6.11 7.98
C GLY A 177 0.66 6.58 7.39
N THR A 178 0.64 7.40 6.35
CA THR A 178 1.86 7.95 5.73
C THR A 178 2.50 9.05 6.57
N ILE A 179 1.71 9.86 7.28
CA ILE A 179 2.24 10.94 8.17
C ILE A 179 2.92 10.34 9.41
N LEU A 180 2.43 9.20 9.89
CA LEU A 180 2.96 8.52 11.09
C LEU A 180 4.18 7.63 10.82
N GLY A 181 4.38 7.19 9.57
CA GLY A 181 5.46 6.28 9.14
C GLY A 181 6.74 7.01 8.78
#